data_AF-A0A6B2C9Y7-F1
#
_entry.id   AF-A0A6B2C9Y7-F1
#
_cell.length_a   1.000
_cell.length_b   1.000
_cell.length_c   1.000
_cell.angle_alpha   90.00
_cell.angle_beta   90.00
_cell.angle_gamma   90.00
#
_symmetry.space_group_name_H-M   'P 1'
#
loop_
_entity.id
_entity.type
_entity.pdbx_description
1 polymer ?
#
loop_
_entity_poly.entity_id
_entity_poly.type
_entity_poly.pdbx_seq_one_letter_code
_entity_poly.pdbx_strand_id
1 'polypeptide(L)' 'MGRTTPSLKAAVEDYVRRFRRVSEILSSEDKIFIERFLEDLETTVSAYSHIGSTDPLEIFLIHLLRRIKILCKEAERK' A
#
# COMPACT_ATOMS: atom_id res chain seq x y z
N MET A 1 -19.02 1.09 25.96
CA MET A 1 -17.83 0.28 25.62
C MET A 1 -17.11 1.02 24.50
N GLY A 2 -15.88 1.48 24.75
CA GLY A 2 -15.14 2.34 23.82
C GLY A 2 -14.78 1.59 22.53
N ARG A 3 -14.95 2.25 21.38
CA ARG A 3 -14.42 1.75 20.10
C ARG A 3 -12.91 1.66 20.22
N THR A 4 -12.35 0.46 20.24
CA THR A 4 -10.91 0.27 20.06
C THR A 4 -10.55 0.72 18.65
N THR A 5 -9.76 1.79 18.54
CA THR A 5 -9.17 2.19 17.26
C THR A 5 -8.28 1.05 16.78
N PRO A 6 -8.54 0.45 15.59
CA PRO A 6 -7.67 -0.59 15.07
C PRO A 6 -6.26 -0.03 14.87
N SER A 7 -5.24 -0.88 15.03
CA SER A 7 -3.87 -0.47 14.74
C SER A 7 -3.74 -0.07 13.27
N LEU A 8 -2.82 0.85 12.95
CA LEU A 8 -2.53 1.25 11.56
C LEU A 8 -2.28 0.02 10.68
N LYS A 9 -1.53 -0.97 11.20
CA LYS A 9 -1.26 -2.23 10.49
C LYS A 9 -2.55 -2.97 10.15
N ALA A 10 -3.45 -3.17 11.11
CA ALA A 10 -4.73 -3.84 10.88
C ALA A 10 -5.60 -3.07 9.88
N ALA A 11 -5.61 -1.74 9.97
CA ALA A 11 -6.35 -0.91 9.03
C ALA A 11 -5.77 -1.00 7.60
N VAL A 12 -4.44 -1.00 7.44
CA VAL A 12 -3.78 -1.20 6.13
C VAL A 12 -4.08 -2.59 5.58
N GLU A 13 -4.01 -3.65 6.40
CA GLU A 13 -4.35 -5.03 5.99
C GLU A 13 -5.79 -5.14 5.49
N ASP A 14 -6.75 -4.44 6.12
CA ASP A 14 -8.13 -4.33 5.64
C ASP A 14 -8.22 -3.73 4.24
N TYR A 15 -7.48 -2.65 3.98
CA TYR A 15 -7.43 -2.04 2.65
C TYR A 15 -6.77 -2.95 1.63
N VAL A 16 -5.67 -3.65 1.97
CA VAL A 16 -5.04 -4.64 1.09
C VAL A 16 -6.03 -5.71 0.66
N ARG A 17 -6.83 -6.25 1.60
CA ARG A 17 -7.88 -7.22 1.29
C ARG A 17 -8.93 -6.64 0.34
N ARG A 18 -9.33 -5.37 0.53
CA ARG A 18 -10.27 -4.69 -0.37
C ARG A 18 -9.68 -4.50 -1.77
N PHE A 19 -8.42 -4.08 -1.88
CA PHE A 19 -7.74 -3.93 -3.18
C PHE A 19 -7.69 -5.25 -3.94
N ARG A 20 -7.37 -6.36 -3.27
CA ARG A 20 -7.40 -7.70 -3.89
C ARG A 20 -8.78 -8.12 -4.34
N ARG A 21 -9.81 -7.84 -3.54
CA ARG A 21 -11.19 -8.14 -3.93
C ARG A 21 -11.66 -7.29 -5.12
N VAL A 22 -11.24 -6.03 -5.18
CA VAL A 22 -11.52 -5.17 -6.34
C VAL A 22 -10.74 -5.67 -7.57
N SER A 23 -9.50 -6.13 -7.41
CA SER A 23 -8.70 -6.62 -8.54
C SER A 23 -9.26 -7.89 -9.19
N GLU A 24 -10.09 -8.66 -8.49
CA GLU A 24 -10.78 -9.84 -9.05
C GLU A 24 -11.79 -9.51 -10.14
N ILE A 25 -12.32 -8.28 -10.18
CA ILE A 25 -13.28 -7.83 -11.21
C ILE A 25 -12.65 -7.00 -12.32
N LEU A 26 -11.33 -6.76 -12.25
CA LEU A 26 -10.58 -5.99 -13.24
C LEU A 26 -9.92 -6.91 -14.28
N SER A 27 -9.29 -6.30 -15.29
CA SER A 27 -8.49 -7.03 -16.26
C SER A 27 -7.30 -7.74 -15.59
N SER A 28 -6.78 -8.78 -16.22
CA SER A 28 -5.58 -9.48 -15.74
C SER A 28 -4.38 -8.55 -15.62
N GLU A 29 -4.27 -7.56 -16.51
CA GLU A 29 -3.20 -6.55 -16.48
C GLU A 29 -3.32 -5.65 -15.24
N ASP A 30 -4.51 -5.10 -14.98
CA ASP A 30 -4.76 -4.27 -13.79
C ASP A 30 -4.55 -5.04 -12.49
N LYS A 31 -4.93 -6.32 -12.48
CA LYS A 31 -4.69 -7.20 -11.33
C LYS A 31 -3.20 -7.36 -11.04
N ILE A 32 -2.39 -7.57 -12.07
CA ILE A 32 -0.92 -7.64 -11.95
C ILE A 32 -0.39 -6.30 -11.44
N PHE A 33 -0.88 -5.18 -11.96
CA PHE A 33 -0.46 -3.86 -11.52
C PHE A 33 -0.78 -3.63 -10.03
N ILE A 34 -1.97 -4.02 -9.56
CA ILE A 34 -2.35 -3.92 -8.15
C ILE A 34 -1.45 -4.77 -7.27
N GLU A 35 -1.19 -6.04 -7.61
CA GLU A 35 -0.28 -6.87 -6.81
C GLU A 35 1.14 -6.28 -6.80
N ARG A 36 1.64 -5.77 -7.93
CA ARG A 36 2.93 -5.06 -8.00
C ARG A 36 2.94 -3.76 -7.20
N PHE A 37 1.82 -3.09 -7.05
CA PHE A 37 1.69 -1.95 -6.16
C PHE A 37 1.68 -2.38 -4.69
N LEU A 38 1.16 -3.55 -4.35
CA LEU A 38 1.11 -4.04 -2.97
C LEU A 38 2.42 -4.68 -2.49
N GLU A 39 3.32 -5.03 -3.41
CA GLU A 39 4.70 -5.48 -3.11
C GLU A 39 5.44 -4.48 -2.21
N ASP A 40 6.12 -4.98 -1.17
CA ASP A 40 6.88 -4.18 -0.19
C ASP A 40 6.07 -3.15 0.62
N LEU A 41 4.73 -3.23 0.59
CA LEU A 41 3.87 -2.34 1.39
C LEU A 41 4.16 -2.49 2.90
N GLU A 42 4.40 -3.70 3.40
CA GLU A 42 4.72 -3.93 4.82
C GLU A 42 6.00 -3.21 5.26
N THR A 43 7.00 -3.11 4.38
CA THR A 43 8.21 -2.32 4.61
C THR A 43 7.88 -0.83 4.75
N THR A 44 6.86 -0.34 4.03
CA THR A 44 6.39 1.04 4.16
C THR A 44 5.59 1.23 5.44
N VAL A 45 4.67 0.32 5.78
CA VAL A 45 3.95 0.36 7.05
C VAL A 45 4.93 0.39 8.23
N SER A 46 5.93 -0.49 8.23
CA SER A 46 6.94 -0.58 9.30
C SER A 46 7.78 0.69 9.38
N ALA A 47 8.26 1.20 8.25
CA ALA A 47 9.08 2.42 8.20
C ALA A 47 8.33 3.66 8.70
N TYR A 48 7.00 3.71 8.61
CA TYR A 48 6.22 4.89 9.01
C TYR A 48 5.39 4.67 10.29
N SER A 49 5.40 3.46 10.84
CA SER A 49 4.69 3.10 12.09
C SER A 49 5.09 3.94 13.31
N HIS A 50 6.34 4.41 13.36
CA HIS A 50 6.86 5.22 14.47
C HIS A 50 6.50 6.71 14.38
N ILE A 51 6.01 7.17 13.22
CA ILE A 51 5.66 8.58 12.99
C ILE A 51 4.28 8.91 13.60
N GLY A 52 3.54 7.90 14.06
CA GLY A 52 2.23 8.08 14.67
C GLY A 52 1.12 8.37 13.66
N SER A 53 1.35 8.11 12.37
CA SER A 53 0.28 8.17 11.37
C SER A 53 -0.82 7.17 11.74
N THR A 54 -2.06 7.64 11.73
CA THR A 54 -3.24 6.82 12.01
C THR A 54 -4.11 6.61 10.77
N ASP A 55 -3.74 7.25 9.64
CA ASP A 55 -4.48 7.17 8.39
C ASP A 55 -3.81 6.17 7.43
N PRO A 56 -4.47 5.04 7.11
CA PRO A 56 -3.97 4.09 6.12
C PRO A 56 -3.73 4.72 4.74
N LEU A 57 -4.51 5.75 4.35
CA LEU A 57 -4.36 6.40 3.05
C LEU A 57 -3.00 7.08 2.91
N GLU A 58 -2.51 7.70 3.98
CA GLU A 58 -1.18 8.32 4.02
C GLU A 58 -0.09 7.28 3.70
N ILE A 59 -0.21 6.07 4.26
CA ILE A 59 0.71 4.96 3.98
C ILE A 59 0.66 4.56 2.50
N PHE A 60 -0.52 4.44 1.90
CA PHE A 60 -0.64 4.09 0.48
C PHE A 60 -0.08 5.19 -0.44
N LEU A 61 -0.26 6.46 -0.10
CA LEU A 61 0.32 7.59 -0.84
C LEU A 61 1.85 7.59 -0.78
N ILE A 62 2.41 7.41 0.41
CA ILE A 62 3.86 7.29 0.60
C ILE A 62 4.39 6.07 -0.15
N HIS A 63 3.68 4.95 -0.10
CA HIS A 63 4.04 3.75 -0.82
C HIS A 63 4.06 3.98 -2.33
N LEU A 64 3.05 4.66 -2.87
CA LEU A 64 2.98 5.04 -4.28
C LEU A 64 4.20 5.88 -4.69
N LEU A 65 4.56 6.90 -3.90
CA LEU A 65 5.74 7.73 -4.16
C LEU A 65 7.04 6.91 -4.17
N ARG A 66 7.18 5.93 -3.26
CA ARG A 66 8.33 5.02 -3.26
C ARG A 66 8.39 4.16 -4.52
N ARG A 67 7.26 3.61 -4.98
CA ARG A 67 7.21 2.80 -6.21
C ARG A 67 7.52 3.65 -7.46
N ILE A 68 6.96 4.86 -7.56
CA ILE A 68 7.27 5.81 -8.65
C ILE A 68 8.77 6.11 -8.68
N LYS A 69 9.39 6.41 -7.54
CA LYS A 69 10.84 6.66 -7.46
C LYS A 69 11.67 5.48 -8.00
N ILE A 70 11.29 4.25 -7.68
CA ILE A 70 11.98 3.05 -8.19
C ILE A 70 11.86 2.98 -9.71
N LEU A 71 10.64 3.15 -10.25
CA LEU A 71 10.40 3.10 -11.69
C LEU A 71 11.16 4.20 -12.45
N CYS A 72 11.19 5.44 -11.93
CA CYS A 72 11.99 6.52 -12.51
C CYS A 72 13.48 6.16 -12.57
N LYS A 73 14.03 5.61 -11.48
CA LYS A 73 15.43 5.19 -11.42
C LYS A 73 15.75 4.02 -12.37
N GLU A 74 14.80 3.12 -12.59
CA GLU A 74 14.93 2.04 -13.57
C GLU A 74 14.88 2.57 -15.02
N ALA A 75 14.05 3.57 -15.29
CA ALA A 75 13.97 4.22 -16.59
C ALA A 75 15.24 4.99 -16.95
N GLU A 76 15.87 5.66 -15.98
CA GLU A 76 17.16 6.36 -16.16
C GLU A 76 18.34 5.42 -16.48
N ARG A 77 18.20 4.12 -16.17
CA ARG A 77 19.24 3.10 -16.38
C ARG A 77 19.13 2.38 -17.73
N LYS A 78 18.05 2.60 -18.48
CA LYS A 78 17.79 2.03 -19.81
C LYS A 78 18.10 3.07 -20.87
#